data_AF-A0A7V2RF02-F1
#
_entry.id   AF-A0A7V2RF02-F1
#
_cell.length_a   1.000
_cell.length_b   1.000
_cell.length_c   1.000
_cell.angle_alpha   90.00
_cell.angle_beta   90.00
_cell.angle_gamma   90.00
#
_symmetry.space_group_name_H-M   'P 1'
#
loop_
_entity.id
_entity.type
_entity.pdbx_description
1 polymer ?
#
loop_
_entity_poly.entity_id
_entity_poly.type
_entity_poly.pdbx_seq_one_letter_code
_entity_poly.pdbx_strand_id
1 'polypeptide(L)' 'VYTPPEHRRKGYATACVAGVCREILKSGYDFCTLYTDLSNPTSNSIYMKIGFRPVCDNVEYAFAKPIA' A
#
# COMPACT_ATOMS: atom_id res chain seq x y z
N VAL A 1 0.22 -5.13 -0.18
CA VAL A 1 1.13 -6.15 0.39
C VAL A 1 0.35 -7.44 0.61
N TYR A 2 0.85 -8.57 0.13
CA TYR A 2 0.18 -9.86 0.32
C TYR A 2 0.57 -10.49 1.67
N THR A 3 -0.41 -11.06 2.37
CA THR A 3 -0.19 -11.89 3.56
C THR A 3 -1.06 -13.13 3.41
N PRO A 4 -0.46 -14.34 3.39
CA PRO A 4 -1.21 -15.58 3.30
C PRO A 4 -2.30 -15.66 4.38
N PRO A 5 -3.50 -16.23 4.08
CA PRO A 5 -4.64 -16.25 5.01
C PRO A 5 -4.31 -16.70 6.44
N GLU A 6 -3.53 -17.77 6.59
CA GLU A 6 -3.05 -18.38 7.83
C GLU A 6 -2.12 -17.47 8.66
N HIS A 7 -1.60 -16.41 8.04
CA HIS A 7 -0.69 -15.44 8.62
C HIS A 7 -1.34 -14.05 8.82
N ARG A 8 -2.62 -13.88 8.47
CA ARG A 8 -3.33 -12.59 8.64
C ARG A 8 -3.58 -12.26 10.11
N ARG A 9 -3.82 -10.97 10.39
CA ARG A 9 -4.10 -10.40 11.73
C ARG A 9 -2.95 -10.53 12.74
N LYS A 10 -1.73 -10.84 12.27
CA LYS A 10 -0.49 -10.90 13.08
C LYS A 10 0.40 -9.67 12.92
N GLY A 11 -0.05 -8.65 12.17
CA GLY A 11 0.70 -7.40 11.96
C GLY A 11 1.81 -7.46 10.91
N TYR A 12 1.99 -8.57 10.18
CA TYR A 12 3.08 -8.71 9.21
C TYR A 12 3.08 -7.66 8.10
N ALA A 13 1.92 -7.37 7.51
CA ALA A 13 1.83 -6.33 6.49
C ALA A 13 2.23 -4.95 7.04
N THR A 14 1.76 -4.60 8.24
CA THR A 14 2.12 -3.36 8.93
C THR A 14 3.63 -3.27 9.17
N ALA A 15 4.23 -4.32 9.73
CA ALA A 15 5.65 -4.37 10.04
C ALA A 15 6.52 -4.28 8.77
N CYS A 16 6.12 -4.98 7.70
CA CYS A 16 6.81 -4.97 6.42
C CYS A 16 6.83 -3.56 5.81
N VAL A 17 5.65 -2.92 5.69
CA VAL A 17 5.54 -1.59 5.08
C VAL A 17 6.27 -0.54 5.93
N ALA A 18 6.06 -0.54 7.25
CA ALA A 18 6.73 0.40 8.15
C ALA A 18 8.26 0.24 8.12
N GLY A 19 8.75 -1.00 8.05
CA GLY A 19 10.18 -1.30 7.92
C GLY A 19 10.77 -0.71 6.64
N VAL A 20 10.13 -0.97 5.49
CA VAL A 20 10.58 -0.43 4.19
C VAL A 20 10.54 1.10 4.18
N CYS A 21 9.44 1.71 4.65
CA CYS A 21 9.32 3.17 4.71
C CYS A 21 10.39 3.80 5.59
N ARG A 22 10.70 3.19 6.75
CA ARG A 22 11.75 3.70 7.63
C ARG A 22 13.11 3.74 6.94
N GLU A 23 13.46 2.69 6.19
CA GLU A 23 14.75 2.65 5.48
C GLU A 23 14.79 3.63 4.30
N ILE A 24 13.68 3.78 3.56
CA ILE A 24 13.55 4.82 2.52
C ILE A 24 13.76 6.22 3.12
N LEU A 25 13.06 6.56 4.20
CA LEU A 25 13.18 7.89 4.82
C LEU A 25 14.59 8.14 5.37
N LYS A 26 15.22 7.12 5.99
CA LYS A 26 16.62 7.21 6.44
C LYS A 26 17.61 7.44 5.30
N SER A 27 17.31 6.96 4.10
CA SER A 27 18.16 7.19 2.92
C SER A 27 18.06 8.60 2.33
N GLY A 28 17.30 9.51 2.97
CA GLY A 28 17.24 10.93 2.61
C GLY A 28 16.04 11.31 1.74
N TYR A 29 15.07 10.43 1.55
CA TYR A 29 13.81 10.76 0.88
C TYR A 29 12.84 11.44 1.84
N ASP A 30 12.14 12.45 1.35
CA ASP A 30 11.22 13.23 2.17
C ASP A 30 9.91 12.50 2.51
N PHE A 31 9.48 11.57 1.66
CA PHE A 31 8.21 10.86 1.83
C PHE A 31 8.19 9.51 1.11
N CYS A 32 7.25 8.66 1.52
CA CYS A 32 6.88 7.44 0.81
C CYS A 32 5.47 7.61 0.23
N THR A 33 5.22 7.08 -0.97
CA THR A 33 3.88 7.02 -1.55
C THR A 33 3.55 5.60 -1.97
N LEU A 34 2.27 5.26 -1.99
CA LEU A 34 1.77 3.98 -2.49
C LEU A 34 0.42 4.17 -3.15
N TYR A 35 0.12 3.30 -4.09
CA TYR A 35 -1.23 3.12 -4.61
C TYR A 35 -1.93 2.03 -3.79
N THR A 36 -3.20 2.25 -3.47
CA THR A 36 -4.03 1.29 -2.76
C THR A 36 -5.40 1.23 -3.41
N ASP A 37 -6.00 0.04 -3.35
CA ASP A 37 -7.38 -0.16 -3.74
C ASP A 37 -8.30 0.50 -2.71
N LEU A 38 -9.07 1.51 -3.14
CA LEU A 38 -10.02 2.23 -2.30
C LEU A 38 -11.10 1.30 -1.73
N SER A 39 -11.42 0.21 -2.42
CA SER A 39 -12.41 -0.77 -1.98
C SER A 39 -11.91 -1.71 -0.87
N ASN A 40 -10.62 -1.64 -0.50
CA ASN A 40 -10.02 -2.47 0.55
C ASN A 40 -9.82 -1.70 1.87
N PRO A 41 -10.85 -1.58 2.73
CA PRO A 41 -10.77 -0.80 3.96
C PRO A 41 -9.75 -1.35 4.97
N THR A 42 -9.45 -2.66 4.91
CA THR A 42 -8.48 -3.28 5.82
C THR A 42 -7.07 -2.79 5.55
N SER A 43 -6.65 -2.82 4.27
CA SER A 43 -5.33 -2.31 3.86
C SER A 43 -5.22 -0.82 4.12
N ASN A 44 -6.27 -0.05 3.80
CA ASN A 44 -6.29 1.40 3.99
C ASN A 44 -6.14 1.78 5.47
N SER A 45 -6.81 1.07 6.38
CA SER A 45 -6.64 1.26 7.83
C SER A 45 -5.19 1.00 8.29
N ILE A 46 -4.52 -0.01 7.74
CA ILE A 46 -3.12 -0.31 8.07
C ILE A 46 -2.20 0.85 7.65
N TYR A 47 -2.36 1.37 6.44
CA TYR A 47 -1.54 2.46 5.93
C TYR A 47 -1.73 3.76 6.73
N MET A 48 -2.98 4.09 7.06
CA MET A 48 -3.26 5.27 7.90
C MET A 48 -2.65 5.15 9.31
N LYS A 49 -2.66 3.95 9.91
CA LYS A 49 -2.06 3.71 11.24
C LYS A 49 -0.55 3.93 11.27
N ILE A 50 0.14 3.81 10.14
CA ILE A 50 1.60 3.99 10.03
C ILE A 50 1.98 5.36 9.45
N GLY A 51 1.03 6.29 9.34
CA GLY A 51 1.29 7.70 8.99
C GLY A 51 1.04 8.08 7.53
N PHE A 52 0.54 7.17 6.68
CA PHE A 52 0.10 7.56 5.35
C PHE A 52 -1.20 8.38 5.43
N ARG A 53 -1.33 9.33 4.52
CA ARG A 53 -2.52 10.17 4.34
C ARG A 53 -3.03 10.06 2.90
N PRO A 54 -4.36 10.09 2.67
CA PRO A 54 -4.91 10.22 1.32
C PRO A 54 -4.39 11.50 0.66
N VAL A 55 -4.01 11.41 -0.62
CA VAL A 55 -3.51 12.56 -1.40
C VAL A 55 -4.43 12.81 -2.60
N CYS A 56 -4.71 11.78 -3.39
CA CYS A 56 -5.63 11.82 -4.51
C CYS A 56 -6.18 10.44 -4.83
N ASP A 57 -7.29 10.42 -5.56
CA ASP A 57 -7.79 9.22 -6.22
C ASP A 57 -7.07 9.04 -7.55
N ASN A 58 -6.79 7.79 -7.89
CA ASN A 58 -6.18 7.40 -9.17
C ASN A 58 -7.12 6.45 -9.91
N VAL A 59 -7.09 6.52 -11.24
CA VAL A 59 -7.83 5.60 -12.10
C VAL A 59 -6.83 4.87 -12.97
N GLU A 60 -6.82 3.54 -12.87
CA GLU A 60 -5.99 2.68 -13.70
C GLU A 60 -6.78 2.24 -14.94
N TYR A 61 -6.21 2.47 -16.13
CA TYR A 61 -6.77 2.02 -17.39
C TYR A 61 -5.96 0.85 -17.94
N ALA A 62 -6.64 -0.21 -18.33
CA ALA A 62 -6.05 -1.32 -19.08
C ALA A 62 -6.70 -1.39 -20.47
N PHE A 63 -5.87 -1.41 -21.52
CA PHE A 63 -6.35 -1.59 -22.89
C PHE A 63 -6.43 -3.08 -23.20
N ALA A 64 -7.62 -3.58 -23.51
CA ALA A 64 -7.78 -4.91 -24.06
C ALA A 64 -7.17 -4.98 -25.46
N LYS A 65 -6.65 -6.17 -25.84
CA LYS A 65 -6.31 -6.40 -27.24
C LYS A 65 -7.55 -6.15 -28.11
N PRO A 66 -7.40 -5.52 -29.28
CA PRO A 66 -8.50 -5.39 -30.23
C PRO A 66 -9.12 -6.76 -30.50
N ILE A 67 -10.45 -6.83 -30.48
CA ILE A 67 -11.17 -8.01 -30.95
C ILE A 67 -11.00 -8.01 -32.48
N ALA A 68 -10.41 -9.08 -33.02
CA ALA A 68 -10.25 -9.28 -34.46
C ALA A 68 -11.57 -9.73 -35.11
#